data_AF-A0A7C4Z8C9-F1
#
_entry.id   AF-A0A7C4Z8C9-F1
#
_cell.length_a   1.000
_cell.length_b   1.000
_cell.length_c   1.000
_cell.angle_alpha   90.00
_cell.angle_beta   90.00
_cell.angle_gamma   90.00
#
_symmetry.space_group_name_H-M   'P 1'
#
loop_
_entity.id
_entity.type
_entity.pdbx_description
1 polymer ?
#
loop_
_entity_poly.entity_id
_entity_poly.type
_entity_poly.pdbx_seq_one_letter_code
_entity_poly.pdbx_strand_id
1 'polypeptide(L)'
;MLALKPGDRLYMGQRIVGSFKIAETPPEKAIVMIGTGTGVAPFVSFLRSHVHERTHPRVVLVQGAATLNELAYYAELRFVDRAFEHAVYLPTLTDPRPTWLGLRAWIEDMLASGVIEREGGVTLEPDKTHVYLCGNPTMVENVMAWLMSERGYERHTGRQPGQLFIEEY
;
A
#
# COMPACT_ATOMS: atom_id res chain seq x y z
N MET A 1 -25.94 7.75 -0.70
CA MET A 1 -25.17 9.00 -0.93
C MET A 1 -25.02 9.67 0.43
N LEU A 2 -23.79 9.86 0.92
CA LEU A 2 -23.54 10.56 2.19
C LEU A 2 -23.80 12.05 1.96
N ALA A 3 -24.77 12.63 2.66
CA ALA A 3 -25.30 13.98 2.41
C ALA A 3 -24.72 15.04 3.38
N LEU A 4 -23.44 14.92 3.71
CA LEU A 4 -22.76 15.84 4.62
C LEU A 4 -22.37 17.13 3.91
N LYS A 5 -22.46 18.25 4.60
CA LYS A 5 -22.10 19.60 4.14
C LYS A 5 -21.08 20.24 5.07
N PRO A 6 -20.29 21.23 4.59
CA PRO A 6 -19.46 22.04 5.47
C PRO A 6 -20.29 22.63 6.62
N GLY A 7 -19.86 22.40 7.85
CA GLY A 7 -20.56 22.81 9.08
C GLY A 7 -21.34 21.68 9.77
N ASP A 8 -21.59 20.56 9.10
CA ASP A 8 -22.22 19.40 9.72
C ASP A 8 -21.28 18.77 10.77
N ARG A 9 -21.88 18.28 11.85
CA ARG A 9 -21.14 17.62 12.93
C ARG A 9 -21.04 16.13 12.66
N LEU A 10 -19.84 15.58 12.88
CA LEU A 10 -19.57 14.15 12.85
C LEU A 10 -19.12 13.71 14.24
N TYR A 11 -19.55 12.52 14.64
CA TYR A 11 -18.98 11.88 15.82
C TYR A 11 -17.60 11.31 15.48
N MET A 12 -16.61 11.63 16.32
CA MET A 12 -15.26 11.08 16.22
C MET A 12 -14.96 10.33 17.52
N GLY A 13 -14.61 9.05 17.41
CA GLY A 13 -14.18 8.27 18.56
C GLY A 13 -12.91 8.85 19.19
N GLN A 14 -12.82 8.85 20.52
CA GLN A 14 -11.68 9.40 21.25
C GLN A 14 -10.45 8.47 21.27
N ARG A 15 -10.64 7.19 20.94
CA ARG A 15 -9.59 6.18 20.94
C ARG A 15 -9.17 5.86 19.50
N ILE A 16 -7.89 6.02 19.23
CA ILE A 16 -7.26 5.56 17.99
C ILE A 16 -6.94 4.07 18.15
N VAL A 17 -7.35 3.27 17.17
CA VAL A 17 -7.09 1.84 17.06
C VAL A 17 -6.53 1.54 15.68
N GLY A 18 -5.80 0.43 15.53
CA GLY A 18 -5.20 0.02 14.26
C GLY A 18 -3.88 -0.73 14.48
N SER A 19 -3.53 -1.58 13.52
CA SER A 19 -2.28 -2.36 13.53
C SER A 19 -1.19 -1.75 12.64
N PHE A 20 -1.54 -0.77 11.81
CA PHE A 20 -0.66 -0.15 10.82
C PHE A 20 0.31 0.87 11.42
N LYS A 21 1.28 0.35 12.16
CA LYS A 21 2.41 1.08 12.72
C LYS A 21 3.55 1.18 11.69
N ILE A 22 3.26 1.71 10.50
CA ILE A 22 4.21 1.72 9.37
C ILE A 22 5.50 2.50 9.70
N ALA A 23 5.39 3.60 10.44
CA ALA A 23 6.53 4.41 10.91
C ALA A 23 7.46 3.65 11.88
N GLU A 24 6.96 2.59 12.53
CA GLU A 24 7.76 1.73 13.41
C GLU A 24 8.50 0.63 12.63
N THR A 25 8.39 0.59 11.29
CA THR A 25 9.19 -0.33 10.46
C THR A 25 10.67 -0.04 10.67
N PRO A 26 11.50 -1.07 10.98
CA PRO A 26 12.92 -0.87 11.20
C PRO A 26 13.59 -0.11 10.04
N PRO A 27 14.54 0.78 10.34
CA PRO A 27 15.13 1.66 9.34
C PRO A 27 15.87 0.90 8.25
N GLU A 28 16.32 -0.33 8.49
CA GLU A 28 17.02 -1.19 7.53
C GLU A 28 16.10 -2.03 6.64
N LYS A 29 14.77 -1.95 6.83
CA LYS A 29 13.78 -2.71 6.05
C LYS A 29 13.10 -1.80 5.03
N ALA A 30 12.89 -2.33 3.83
CA ALA A 30 12.01 -1.70 2.85
C ALA A 30 10.54 -1.82 3.28
N ILE A 31 9.73 -0.88 2.83
CA ILE A 31 8.29 -0.86 3.10
C ILE A 31 7.57 -1.05 1.77
N VAL A 32 6.71 -2.06 1.68
CA VAL A 32 5.80 -2.26 0.54
C VAL A 32 4.38 -2.16 1.04
N MET A 33 3.67 -1.14 0.58
CA MET A 33 2.25 -0.90 0.88
C MET A 33 1.44 -1.30 -0.34
N ILE A 34 0.45 -2.17 -0.16
CA ILE A 34 -0.41 -2.64 -1.23
C ILE A 34 -1.86 -2.34 -0.84
N GLY A 35 -2.54 -1.57 -1.68
CA GLY A 35 -3.95 -1.30 -1.43
C GLY A 35 -4.81 -1.07 -2.65
N THR A 36 -6.11 -1.25 -2.46
CA THR A 36 -7.13 -1.06 -3.48
C THR A 36 -8.28 -0.22 -2.94
N GLY A 37 -8.93 0.54 -3.81
CA GLY A 37 -10.03 1.44 -3.44
C GLY A 37 -9.64 2.41 -2.32
N THR A 38 -10.48 2.50 -1.27
CA THR A 38 -10.24 3.35 -0.10
C THR A 38 -9.15 2.84 0.84
N GLY A 39 -8.67 1.61 0.65
CA GLY A 39 -7.60 1.01 1.46
C GLY A 39 -6.25 1.73 1.36
N VAL A 40 -6.13 2.70 0.44
CA VAL A 40 -4.95 3.56 0.33
C VAL A 40 -4.86 4.62 1.44
N ALA A 41 -5.96 4.91 2.14
CA ALA A 41 -6.04 5.98 3.13
C ALA A 41 -4.96 5.93 4.24
N PRO A 42 -4.69 4.80 4.91
CA PRO A 42 -3.62 4.73 5.91
C PRO A 42 -2.23 4.96 5.30
N PHE A 43 -2.00 4.53 4.06
CA PHE A 43 -0.72 4.73 3.36
C PHE A 43 -0.49 6.20 3.00
N VAL A 44 -1.55 6.91 2.57
CA VAL A 44 -1.49 8.35 2.33
C VAL A 44 -1.16 9.10 3.63
N SER A 45 -1.77 8.71 4.75
CA SER A 45 -1.47 9.28 6.07
C SER A 45 0.01 9.10 6.44
N PHE A 46 0.53 7.88 6.26
CA PHE A 46 1.94 7.57 6.49
C PHE A 46 2.87 8.40 5.59
N LEU A 47 2.62 8.41 4.27
CA LEU A 47 3.45 9.13 3.31
C LEU A 47 3.48 10.64 3.61
N ARG A 48 2.33 11.25 3.90
CA ARG A 48 2.26 12.68 4.28
C ARG A 48 3.10 13.00 5.51
N SER A 49 3.13 12.08 6.47
CA SER A 49 3.67 12.35 7.80
C SER A 49 5.13 11.96 7.94
N HIS A 50 5.59 10.88 7.27
CA HIS A 50 6.89 10.26 7.57
C HIS A 50 7.76 9.98 6.34
N VAL A 51 7.29 10.20 5.11
CA VAL A 51 8.10 9.86 3.91
C VAL A 51 9.43 10.59 3.87
N HIS A 52 9.46 11.82 4.41
CA HIS A 52 10.63 12.70 4.45
C HIS A 52 11.65 12.33 5.53
N GLU A 53 11.25 11.53 6.53
CA GLU A 53 12.13 11.08 7.62
C GLU A 53 12.96 9.86 7.21
N ARG A 54 12.56 9.18 6.13
CA ARG A 54 13.26 8.02 5.58
C ARG A 54 14.05 8.45 4.35
N THR A 55 15.22 7.84 4.16
CA THR A 55 16.02 7.99 2.92
C THR A 55 16.41 6.64 2.33
N HIS A 56 16.46 5.58 3.14
CA HIS A 56 16.69 4.20 2.72
C HIS A 56 16.22 3.21 3.81
N PRO A 57 15.86 1.96 3.47
CA PRO A 57 15.50 1.43 2.14
C PRO A 57 14.22 2.01 1.55
N ARG A 58 13.86 1.53 0.36
CA ARG A 58 12.74 2.04 -0.43
C ARG A 58 11.39 1.93 0.27
N VAL A 59 10.50 2.84 -0.09
CA VAL A 59 9.07 2.86 0.27
C VAL A 59 8.27 2.72 -1.02
N VAL A 60 7.62 1.59 -1.23
CA VAL A 60 6.83 1.29 -2.43
C VAL A 60 5.36 1.30 -2.09
N LEU A 61 4.55 2.04 -2.85
CA LEU A 61 3.09 1.99 -2.79
C LEU A 61 2.55 1.40 -4.09
N VAL A 62 1.89 0.25 -4.00
CA VAL A 62 1.11 -0.36 -5.08
C VAL A 62 -0.36 -0.02 -4.87
N GLN A 63 -0.99 0.64 -5.85
CA GLN A 63 -2.41 0.95 -5.78
C GLN A 63 -3.17 0.39 -6.98
N GLY A 64 -4.09 -0.54 -6.72
CA GLY A 64 -4.98 -1.11 -7.74
C GLY A 64 -6.35 -0.44 -7.75
N ALA A 65 -6.88 -0.19 -8.95
CA ALA A 65 -8.25 0.27 -9.16
C ALA A 65 -8.78 -0.23 -10.52
N ALA A 66 -10.08 -0.12 -10.78
CA ALA A 66 -10.58 -0.43 -12.12
C ALA A 66 -10.21 0.71 -13.07
N THR A 67 -10.55 1.95 -12.71
CA THR A 67 -10.33 3.13 -13.55
C THR A 67 -9.45 4.19 -12.87
N LEU A 68 -8.89 5.11 -13.66
CA LEU A 68 -8.09 6.23 -13.13
C LEU A 68 -8.85 7.10 -12.14
N ASN A 69 -10.17 7.25 -12.29
CA ASN A 69 -10.99 8.10 -11.42
C ASN A 69 -11.14 7.54 -10.01
N GLU A 70 -10.90 6.23 -9.83
CA GLU A 70 -10.92 5.58 -8.52
C GLU A 70 -9.60 5.76 -7.75
N LEU A 71 -8.55 6.23 -8.41
CA LEU A 71 -7.27 6.59 -7.77
C LEU A 71 -7.38 8.00 -7.15
N ALA A 72 -8.12 8.12 -6.04
CA ALA A 72 -8.47 9.39 -5.41
C ALA A 72 -7.27 10.32 -5.12
N TYR A 73 -6.10 9.75 -4.82
CA TYR A 73 -4.87 10.48 -4.49
C TYR A 73 -3.80 10.42 -5.59
N TYR A 74 -4.18 10.07 -6.83
CA TYR A 74 -3.23 9.81 -7.91
C TYR A 74 -2.20 10.93 -8.11
N ALA A 75 -2.65 12.19 -8.20
CA ALA A 75 -1.75 13.32 -8.46
C ALA A 75 -0.77 13.56 -7.31
N GLU A 76 -1.23 13.41 -6.06
CA GLU A 76 -0.42 13.55 -4.86
C GLU A 76 0.62 12.43 -4.76
N LEU A 77 0.21 11.18 -4.99
CA LEU A 77 1.12 10.03 -4.93
C LEU A 77 2.15 10.06 -6.04
N ARG A 78 1.79 10.54 -7.24
CA ARG A 78 2.75 10.79 -8.34
C ARG A 78 3.71 11.94 -8.02
N PHE A 79 3.30 12.91 -7.21
CA PHE A 79 4.22 13.93 -6.72
C PHE A 79 5.23 13.32 -5.73
N VAL A 80 4.77 12.51 -4.77
CA VAL A 80 5.65 11.82 -3.80
C VAL A 80 6.69 10.96 -4.52
N ASP A 81 6.26 10.15 -5.48
CA ASP A 81 7.09 9.31 -6.36
C ASP A 81 8.20 10.10 -7.09
N ARG A 82 7.94 11.36 -7.44
CA ARG A 82 8.92 12.24 -8.12
C ARG A 82 9.77 13.06 -7.17
N ALA A 83 9.25 13.37 -6.00
CA ALA A 83 9.89 14.26 -5.03
C ALA A 83 10.91 13.52 -4.14
N PHE A 84 10.72 12.21 -3.93
CA PHE A 84 11.55 11.40 -3.04
C PHE A 84 12.12 10.20 -3.79
N GLU A 85 13.44 10.15 -3.99
CA GLU A 85 14.13 9.11 -4.77
C GLU A 85 13.90 7.67 -4.23
N HIS A 86 13.70 7.54 -2.92
CA HIS A 86 13.42 6.27 -2.25
C HIS A 86 11.94 5.87 -2.29
N ALA A 87 11.04 6.76 -2.67
CA ALA A 87 9.60 6.48 -2.77
C ALA A 87 9.25 6.05 -4.20
N VAL A 88 8.47 4.97 -4.33
CA VAL A 88 8.01 4.48 -5.63
C VAL A 88 6.49 4.30 -5.59
N TYR A 89 5.78 4.85 -6.56
CA TYR A 89 4.34 4.66 -6.71
C TYR A 89 4.02 3.84 -7.96
N LEU A 90 3.40 2.68 -7.75
CA LEU A 90 2.98 1.73 -8.78
C LEU A 90 1.45 1.67 -8.87
N PRO A 91 0.82 2.61 -9.59
CA PRO A 91 -0.60 2.53 -9.92
C PRO A 91 -0.85 1.49 -11.01
N THR A 92 -1.83 0.61 -10.80
CA THR A 92 -2.30 -0.34 -11.81
C THR A 92 -3.80 -0.27 -11.99
N LEU A 93 -4.25 -0.43 -13.24
CA LEU A 93 -5.66 -0.36 -13.62
C LEU A 93 -6.11 -1.65 -14.29
N THR A 94 -7.27 -2.19 -13.89
CA THR A 94 -7.86 -3.38 -14.52
C THR A 94 -8.78 -3.06 -15.69
N ASP A 95 -9.36 -1.86 -15.74
CA ASP A 95 -10.18 -1.35 -16.85
C ASP A 95 -9.76 0.07 -17.27
N PRO A 96 -8.53 0.24 -17.81
CA PRO A 96 -8.01 1.54 -18.19
C PRO A 96 -8.60 2.08 -19.50
N ARG A 97 -8.77 3.40 -19.58
CA ARG A 97 -8.96 4.07 -20.88
C ARG A 97 -7.71 3.89 -21.78
N PRO A 98 -7.85 3.93 -23.12
CA PRO A 98 -6.72 3.75 -24.04
C PRO A 98 -5.53 4.69 -23.80
N THR A 99 -5.78 5.88 -23.24
CA THR A 99 -4.77 6.89 -22.91
C THR A 99 -3.90 6.55 -21.71
N TRP A 100 -4.21 5.51 -20.95
CA TRP A 100 -3.41 5.08 -19.81
C TRP A 100 -2.13 4.38 -20.24
N LEU A 101 -0.97 4.95 -19.92
CA LEU A 101 0.34 4.38 -20.27
C LEU A 101 1.02 3.63 -19.10
N GLY A 102 0.34 3.53 -17.95
CA GLY A 102 0.87 2.83 -16.78
C GLY A 102 0.56 1.33 -16.79
N LEU A 103 0.75 0.69 -15.63
CA LEU A 103 0.53 -0.75 -15.45
C LEU A 103 -0.95 -1.13 -15.65
N ARG A 104 -1.15 -2.30 -16.26
CA ARG A 104 -2.47 -2.85 -16.61
C ARG A 104 -2.55 -4.31 -16.18
N ALA A 105 -2.62 -4.53 -14.87
CA ALA A 105 -2.58 -5.87 -14.29
C ALA A 105 -3.31 -5.91 -12.95
N TRP A 106 -3.78 -7.11 -12.58
CA TRP A 106 -4.14 -7.39 -11.20
C TRP A 106 -2.87 -7.39 -10.34
N ILE A 107 -3.01 -7.06 -9.05
CA ILE A 107 -1.86 -6.97 -8.14
C ILE A 107 -1.22 -8.35 -7.94
N GLU A 108 -2.05 -9.39 -7.93
CA GLU A 108 -1.67 -10.79 -7.89
C GLU A 108 -0.76 -11.18 -9.06
N ASP A 109 -1.12 -10.74 -10.28
CA ASP A 109 -0.29 -10.97 -11.48
C ASP A 109 1.04 -10.21 -11.37
N MET A 110 1.03 -9.00 -10.81
CA MET A 110 2.24 -8.20 -10.59
C MET A 110 3.19 -8.85 -9.58
N LEU A 111 2.68 -9.53 -8.57
CA LEU A 111 3.47 -10.33 -7.62
C LEU A 111 4.08 -11.54 -8.32
N ALA A 112 3.24 -12.36 -8.97
CA ALA A 112 3.68 -13.59 -9.62
C ALA A 112 4.71 -13.34 -10.73
N SER A 113 4.57 -12.24 -11.46
CA SER A 113 5.50 -11.84 -12.55
C SER A 113 6.72 -11.02 -12.08
N GLY A 114 6.84 -10.72 -10.79
CA GLY A 114 7.96 -9.95 -10.23
C GLY A 114 7.97 -8.47 -10.64
N VAL A 115 6.86 -7.92 -11.13
CA VAL A 115 6.74 -6.50 -11.51
C VAL A 115 6.95 -5.60 -10.30
N ILE A 116 6.40 -5.96 -9.13
CA ILE A 116 6.56 -5.14 -7.91
C ILE A 116 8.04 -5.03 -7.50
N GLU A 117 8.78 -6.14 -7.57
CA GLU A 117 10.20 -6.16 -7.21
C GLU A 117 11.03 -5.35 -8.22
N ARG A 118 10.79 -5.56 -9.52
CA ARG A 118 11.53 -4.90 -10.60
C ARG A 118 11.27 -3.39 -10.65
N GLU A 119 10.01 -2.98 -10.71
CA GLU A 119 9.64 -1.56 -10.82
C GLU A 119 9.77 -0.84 -9.48
N GLY A 120 9.53 -1.54 -8.37
CA GLY A 120 9.69 -1.00 -7.02
C GLY A 120 11.13 -0.93 -6.55
N GLY A 121 12.06 -1.64 -7.20
CA GLY A 121 13.47 -1.71 -6.79
C GLY A 121 13.66 -2.34 -5.41
N VAL A 122 12.81 -3.31 -5.05
CA VAL A 122 12.78 -4.00 -3.76
C VAL A 122 12.88 -5.51 -3.97
N THR A 123 13.24 -6.23 -2.90
CA THR A 123 13.18 -7.70 -2.87
C THR A 123 12.15 -8.12 -1.84
N LEU A 124 11.17 -8.92 -2.25
CA LEU A 124 10.10 -9.41 -1.36
C LEU A 124 10.60 -10.63 -0.57
N GLU A 125 11.45 -10.36 0.42
CA GLU A 125 11.91 -11.32 1.41
C GLU A 125 11.58 -10.81 2.82
N PRO A 126 11.12 -11.67 3.75
CA PRO A 126 10.77 -11.27 5.12
C PRO A 126 11.92 -10.55 5.84
N ASP A 127 13.17 -10.97 5.59
CA ASP A 127 14.35 -10.37 6.20
C ASP A 127 14.72 -9.00 5.63
N LYS A 128 14.12 -8.56 4.52
CA LYS A 128 14.46 -7.30 3.85
C LYS A 128 13.30 -6.32 3.80
N THR A 129 12.07 -6.81 3.77
CA THR A 129 10.91 -6.00 3.41
C THR A 129 9.72 -6.31 4.29
N HIS A 130 9.12 -5.28 4.88
CA HIS A 130 7.80 -5.37 5.51
C HIS A 130 6.71 -5.04 4.49
N VAL A 131 5.64 -5.82 4.50
CA VAL A 131 4.51 -5.67 3.58
C VAL A 131 3.24 -5.32 4.35
N TYR A 132 2.52 -4.30 3.89
CA TYR A 132 1.27 -3.82 4.49
C TYR A 132 0.13 -3.94 3.47
N LEU A 133 -0.93 -4.66 3.81
CA LEU A 133 -2.08 -4.95 2.92
C LEU A 133 -3.38 -4.34 3.45
N CYS A 134 -4.03 -3.51 2.64
CA CYS A 134 -5.31 -2.89 3.01
C CYS A 134 -6.20 -2.63 1.78
N GLY A 135 -7.48 -3.00 1.84
CA GLY A 135 -8.44 -2.72 0.76
C GLY A 135 -9.38 -3.89 0.51
N ASN A 136 -9.62 -4.19 -0.77
CA ASN A 136 -10.51 -5.28 -1.19
C ASN A 136 -10.12 -6.60 -0.49
N PRO A 137 -11.06 -7.26 0.23
CA PRO A 137 -10.77 -8.48 0.99
C PRO A 137 -10.19 -9.62 0.15
N THR A 138 -10.68 -9.80 -1.09
CA THR A 138 -10.17 -10.83 -2.01
C THR A 138 -8.72 -10.55 -2.40
N MET A 139 -8.37 -9.29 -2.69
CA MET A 139 -6.98 -8.92 -2.98
C MET A 139 -6.10 -9.18 -1.76
N VAL A 140 -6.54 -8.76 -0.56
CA VAL A 140 -5.79 -8.97 0.68
C VAL A 140 -5.54 -10.46 0.94
N GLU A 141 -6.57 -11.29 0.80
CA GLU A 141 -6.47 -12.73 0.99
C GLU A 141 -5.50 -13.39 -0.02
N ASN A 142 -5.66 -13.10 -1.30
CA ASN A 142 -4.82 -13.66 -2.37
C ASN A 142 -3.35 -13.26 -2.21
N VAL A 143 -3.09 -11.98 -1.97
CA VAL A 143 -1.73 -11.44 -1.80
C VAL A 143 -1.08 -11.98 -0.53
N MET A 144 -1.83 -12.05 0.58
CA MET A 144 -1.36 -12.66 1.82
C MET A 144 -0.96 -14.12 1.59
N ALA A 145 -1.87 -14.91 1.01
CA ALA A 145 -1.64 -16.34 0.77
C ALA A 145 -0.38 -16.56 -0.08
N TRP A 146 -0.21 -15.79 -1.15
CA TRP A 146 0.96 -15.88 -2.02
C TRP A 146 2.26 -15.50 -1.30
N LEU A 147 2.27 -14.41 -0.51
CA LEU A 147 3.47 -14.00 0.24
C LEU A 147 3.87 -15.06 1.28
N MET A 148 2.89 -15.71 1.91
CA MET A 148 3.14 -16.77 2.88
C MET A 148 3.64 -18.05 2.20
N SER A 149 3.02 -18.49 1.09
CA SER A 149 3.38 -19.74 0.42
C SER A 149 4.68 -19.63 -0.38
N GLU A 150 4.85 -18.55 -1.15
CA GLU A 150 5.94 -18.42 -2.13
C GLU A 150 7.16 -17.67 -1.60
N ARG A 151 7.01 -16.93 -0.50
CA ARG A 151 8.07 -16.06 0.05
C ARG A 151 8.29 -16.22 1.56
N GLY A 152 7.51 -17.08 2.23
CA GLY A 152 7.70 -17.39 3.65
C GLY A 152 7.42 -16.23 4.60
N TYR A 153 6.58 -15.27 4.21
CA TYR A 153 6.16 -14.20 5.10
C TYR A 153 5.33 -14.72 6.27
N GLU A 154 5.47 -14.10 7.44
CA GLU A 154 4.62 -14.36 8.60
C GLU A 154 3.73 -13.16 8.90
N ARG A 155 2.45 -13.42 9.18
CA ARG A 155 1.48 -12.39 9.58
C ARG A 155 1.86 -11.83 10.95
N HIS A 156 2.00 -10.51 11.02
CA HIS A 156 2.15 -9.80 12.27
C HIS A 156 0.85 -9.79 13.06
N THR A 157 0.95 -10.16 14.33
CA THR A 157 -0.13 -10.02 15.32
C THR A 157 0.45 -9.44 16.61
N GLY A 158 -0.41 -8.94 17.50
CA GLY A 158 0.05 -8.46 18.81
C GLY A 158 0.73 -9.52 19.70
N ARG A 159 0.65 -10.81 19.33
CA ARG A 159 1.29 -11.92 20.05
C ARG A 159 2.49 -12.51 19.31
N GLN A 160 2.50 -12.45 17.99
CA GLN A 160 3.54 -13.00 17.14
C GLN A 160 4.02 -11.91 16.18
N PRO A 161 5.24 -11.38 16.39
CA PRO A 161 5.86 -10.47 15.45
C PRO A 161 6.05 -11.15 14.10
N GLY A 162 5.60 -10.48 13.03
CA GLY A 162 5.85 -10.85 11.65
C GLY A 162 6.08 -9.61 10.80
N GLN A 163 6.30 -9.82 9.49
CA GLN A 163 6.64 -8.78 8.52
C GLN A 163 5.49 -8.48 7.56
N LEU A 164 4.39 -9.23 7.65
CA LEU A 164 3.18 -9.04 6.88
C LEU A 164 2.05 -8.47 7.76
N PHE A 165 1.66 -7.23 7.49
CA PHE A 165 0.64 -6.50 8.25
C PHE A 165 -0.63 -6.40 7.43
N ILE A 166 -1.78 -6.64 8.06
CA ILE A 166 -3.08 -6.69 7.37
C ILE A 166 -4.11 -5.88 8.15
N GLU A 167 -4.86 -5.05 7.43
CA GLU A 167 -6.05 -4.37 7.92
C GLU A 167 -7.22 -4.66 6.98
N GLU A 168 -8.19 -5.42 7.47
CA GLU A 168 -9.41 -5.81 6.76
C GLU A 168 -10.53 -4.81 7.10
N TYR A 169 -11.36 -4.47 6.11
CA TYR A 169 -12.51 -3.56 6.22
C TYR A 169 -13.82 -4.30 5.89
#